data_AF-A0A2E0HEK5-F1
#
_entry.id   AF-A0A2E0HEK5-F1
#
_cell.length_a   1.000
_cell.length_b   1.000
_cell.length_c   1.000
_cell.angle_alpha   90.00
_cell.angle_beta   90.00
_cell.angle_gamma   90.00
#
_symmetry.space_group_name_H-M   'P 1'
#
loop_
_entity.id
_entity.type
_entity.pdbx_description
1 polymer ?
#
loop_
_entity_poly.entity_id
_entity_poly.type
_entity_poly.pdbx_seq_one_letter_code
_entity_poly.pdbx_strand_id
1 'polypeptide(L)'
;MDTLNLISQLERNLKAHIRLLPDEQQARDWKMEIQLFYQGHPAGSTSFNLHGYDQQEAEQIARNVKDNPFVMREIDEYLWGESD
;
A
#
# COMPACT_ATOMS: atom_id res chain seq x y z
N MET A 1 13.95 5.51 13.22
CA MET A 1 13.03 6.33 12.38
C MET A 1 11.63 5.77 12.56
N ASP A 2 10.58 6.59 12.61
CA ASP A 2 9.22 6.10 12.91
C ASP A 2 8.57 5.43 11.70
N THR A 3 8.05 4.22 11.90
CA THR A 3 7.26 3.50 10.91
C THR A 3 5.88 4.14 10.79
N LEU A 4 5.49 4.51 9.57
CA LEU A 4 4.20 5.13 9.30
C LEU A 4 3.19 4.06 8.89
N ASN A 5 2.12 3.91 9.67
CA ASN A 5 1.04 2.99 9.37
C ASN A 5 -0.20 3.79 8.99
N LEU A 6 -0.67 3.60 7.76
CA LEU A 6 -1.80 4.31 7.17
C LEU A 6 -2.85 3.29 6.76
N ILE A 7 -4.10 3.51 7.15
CA ILE A 7 -5.21 2.68 6.69
C ILE A 7 -6.04 3.55 5.75
N SER A 8 -5.99 3.23 4.46
CA SER A 8 -6.79 3.86 3.42
C SER A 8 -7.97 2.97 3.09
N GLN A 9 -9.18 3.50 3.19
CA GLN A 9 -10.37 2.82 2.69
C GLN A 9 -10.44 3.03 1.17
N LEU A 10 -10.37 1.94 0.41
CA LEU A 10 -10.49 1.94 -1.06
C LEU A 10 -11.97 1.97 -1.45
N GLU A 11 -12.74 1.01 -0.93
CA GLU A 11 -14.18 0.86 -1.18
C GLU A 11 -14.93 0.42 0.08
N ARG A 12 -16.27 0.38 0.03
CA ARG A 12 -17.16 0.09 1.18
C ARG A 12 -16.66 -1.07 2.06
N ASN A 13 -16.21 -2.16 1.42
CA ASN A 13 -15.74 -3.39 2.09
C ASN A 13 -14.23 -3.64 1.94
N LEU A 14 -13.50 -2.75 1.27
CA LEU A 14 -12.10 -2.94 0.91
C LEU A 14 -11.22 -1.88 1.59
N LYS A 15 -10.27 -2.34 2.39
CA LYS A 15 -9.32 -1.50 3.11
C LYS A 15 -7.91 -1.83 2.67
N ALA A 16 -7.10 -0.84 2.38
CA ALA A 16 -5.67 -0.95 2.21
C ALA A 16 -4.97 -0.48 3.49
N HIS A 17 -4.13 -1.34 4.04
CA HIS A 17 -3.22 -1.02 5.12
C HIS A 17 -1.84 -0.80 4.53
N ILE A 18 -1.42 0.46 4.44
CA ILE A 18 -0.10 0.85 3.97
C ILE A 18 0.83 1.00 5.18
N ARG A 19 2.03 0.43 5.09
CA ARG A 19 3.09 0.55 6.07
C ARG A 19 4.33 1.09 5.38
N LEU A 20 4.85 2.20 5.89
CA LEU A 20 6.08 2.82 5.44
C LEU A 20 7.16 2.51 6.48
N LEU A 21 8.10 1.67 6.06
CA LEU A 21 9.25 1.24 6.83
C LEU A 21 10.47 2.01 6.31
N PRO A 22 11.02 2.95 7.10
CA PRO A 22 12.30 3.55 6.76
C PRO A 22 13.42 2.49 6.89
N ASP A 23 14.29 2.40 5.90
CA ASP A 23 15.47 1.54 6.00
C ASP A 23 16.55 2.25 6.83
N GLU A 24 16.93 1.65 7.96
CA GLU A 24 17.93 2.26 8.86
C GLU A 24 19.36 2.18 8.30
N GLN A 25 19.62 1.35 7.28
CA GLN A 25 20.93 1.26 6.63
C GLN A 25 21.07 2.25 5.47
N GLN A 26 19.97 2.58 4.79
CA GLN A 26 19.92 3.56 3.71
C GLN A 26 18.86 4.62 4.05
N ALA A 27 19.30 5.76 4.59
CA ALA A 27 18.42 6.87 5.00
C ALA A 27 17.50 7.46 3.89
N ARG A 28 17.64 6.98 2.66
CA ARG A 28 16.83 7.33 1.48
C ARG A 28 16.03 6.16 0.92
N ASP A 29 16.09 4.98 1.52
CA ASP A 29 15.30 3.84 1.11
C ASP A 29 14.09 3.68 2.03
N TRP A 30 12.91 3.68 1.44
CA TRP A 30 11.66 3.45 2.16
C TRP A 30 11.00 2.21 1.58
N LYS A 31 10.60 1.28 2.43
CA LYS A 31 9.78 0.15 2.01
C LYS A 31 8.32 0.45 2.30
N MET A 32 7.52 0.52 1.25
CA MET A 32 6.07 0.69 1.32
C MET A 32 5.39 -0.65 1.14
N GLU A 33 4.81 -1.19 2.21
CA GLU A 33 4.01 -2.41 2.17
C GLU A 33 2.54 -2.05 2.15
N ILE A 34 1.79 -2.53 1.16
CA ILE A 34 0.34 -2.32 1.05
C ILE A 34 -0.32 -3.67 1.24
N GLN A 35 -1.12 -3.80 2.29
CA GLN A 35 -1.90 -5.00 2.57
C GLN A 35 -3.39 -4.72 2.41
N LEU A 36 -4.02 -5.47 1.52
CA LEU A 36 -5.42 -5.33 1.18
C LEU A 36 -6.24 -6.25 2.08
N PHE A 37 -7.35 -5.74 2.57
CA PHE A 37 -8.30 -6.44 3.40
C PHE A 37 -9.69 -6.28 2.80
N TYR A 38 -10.28 -7.39 2.38
CA TYR A 38 -11.63 -7.44 1.85
C TYR A 38 -12.52 -8.22 2.80
N GLN A 39 -13.60 -7.60 3.29
CA GLN A 39 -14.56 -8.20 4.23
C GLN A 39 -13.92 -8.86 5.47
N GLY A 40 -12.80 -8.32 5.96
CA GLY A 40 -12.08 -8.86 7.12
C GLY A 40 -11.09 -9.98 6.81
N HIS A 41 -10.98 -10.41 5.55
CA HIS A 41 -9.96 -11.34 5.10
C HIS A 41 -8.82 -10.58 4.39
N PRO A 42 -7.54 -10.96 4.61
CA PRO A 42 -6.45 -10.43 3.82
C PRO A 42 -6.66 -10.86 2.36
N ALA A 43 -6.95 -9.88 1.52
CA ALA A 43 -7.17 -10.09 0.09
C ALA A 43 -5.86 -10.23 -0.68
N GLY A 44 -4.76 -9.70 -0.13
CA GLY A 44 -3.45 -9.74 -0.76
C GLY A 44 -2.52 -8.72 -0.12
N SER A 45 -1.23 -8.81 -0.42
CA SER A 45 -0.26 -7.80 -0.01
C SER A 45 0.77 -7.60 -1.10
N THR A 46 1.12 -6.35 -1.35
CA THR A 46 2.21 -5.96 -2.22
C THR A 46 3.21 -5.10 -1.44
N SER A 47 4.46 -5.08 -1.86
CA SER A 47 5.50 -4.28 -1.23
C SER A 47 6.36 -3.64 -2.30
N PHE A 48 6.54 -2.33 -2.18
CA PHE A 48 7.32 -1.49 -3.07
C PHE A 48 8.51 -0.91 -2.33
N ASN A 49 9.68 -0.96 -2.94
CA ASN A 49 10.85 -0.23 -2.47
C ASN A 49 10.88 1.14 -3.14
N LEU A 50 10.70 2.17 -2.33
CA LEU A 50 10.78 3.57 -2.70
C LEU A 50 12.22 4.07 -2.44
N HIS A 51 13.11 3.73 -3.38
CA HIS A 51 14.51 4.16 -3.31
C HIS A 51 14.65 5.62 -3.75
N GLY A 52 15.04 6.50 -2.83
CA GLY A 52 15.26 7.93 -3.08
C GLY A 52 14.04 8.82 -2.82
N TYR A 53 12.94 8.29 -2.30
CA TYR A 53 11.75 9.07 -1.96
C TYR A 53 11.85 9.63 -0.55
N ASP A 54 11.39 10.87 -0.37
CA ASP A 54 11.22 11.44 0.95
C ASP A 54 9.95 10.92 1.64
N GLN A 55 9.92 10.97 2.97
CA GLN A 55 8.78 10.54 3.79
C GLN A 55 7.45 11.11 3.27
N GLN A 56 7.44 12.41 2.96
CA GLN A 56 6.24 13.10 2.47
C GLN A 56 5.77 12.56 1.12
N GLU A 57 6.69 12.22 0.21
CA GLU A 57 6.32 11.66 -1.09
C GLU A 57 5.76 10.25 -0.93
N ALA A 58 6.38 9.44 -0.08
CA ALA A 58 5.90 8.10 0.25
C ALA A 58 4.50 8.15 0.88
N GLU A 59 4.26 9.09 1.80
CA GLU A 59 2.95 9.35 2.40
C GLU A 59 1.91 9.82 1.36
N GLN A 60 2.29 10.70 0.42
CA GLN A 60 1.41 11.14 -0.66
C GLN A 60 1.00 9.97 -1.55
N ILE A 61 1.92 9.08 -1.91
CA ILE A 61 1.63 7.87 -2.70
C ILE A 61 0.70 6.93 -1.91
N ALA A 62 1.01 6.65 -0.65
CA ALA A 62 0.20 5.82 0.23
C ALA A 62 -1.23 6.36 0.40
N ARG A 63 -1.38 7.68 0.47
CA ARG A 63 -2.68 8.36 0.65
C ARG A 63 -3.49 8.44 -0.64
N ASN A 64 -2.81 8.54 -1.79
CA ASN A 64 -3.44 8.57 -3.12
C ASN A 64 -3.55 7.19 -3.77
N VAL A 65 -3.31 6.09 -3.04
CA VAL A 65 -3.47 4.72 -3.55
C VAL A 65 -4.89 4.46 -4.11
N LYS A 66 -5.92 5.05 -3.49
CA LYS A 66 -7.32 4.95 -3.94
C LYS A 66 -7.63 5.81 -5.17
N ASP A 67 -6.84 6.86 -5.36
CA ASP A 67 -6.99 7.81 -6.48
C ASP A 67 -6.23 7.30 -7.71
N ASN A 68 -5.39 6.29 -7.53
CA ASN A 68 -4.59 5.70 -8.58
C ASN A 68 -5.37 4.57 -9.27
N PRO A 69 -5.94 4.80 -10.47
CA PRO A 69 -6.79 3.82 -11.14
C PRO A 69 -6.03 2.56 -11.54
N PHE A 70 -4.70 2.64 -11.71
CA PHE A 70 -3.85 1.48 -11.95
C PHE A 70 -3.81 0.55 -10.75
N VAL A 71 -3.59 1.10 -9.56
CA VAL A 71 -3.57 0.32 -8.32
C VAL A 71 -4.96 -0.22 -8.01
N MET A 72 -6.02 0.57 -8.20
CA MET A 72 -7.39 0.08 -8.06
C MET A 72 -7.68 -1.09 -8.99
N ARG A 73 -7.22 -1.02 -10.24
CA ARG A 73 -7.38 -2.07 -11.23
C ARG A 73 -6.55 -3.32 -10.91
N GLU A 74 -5.29 -3.19 -10.47
CA GLU A 74 -4.50 -4.34 -10.02
C GLU A 74 -5.14 -5.02 -8.81
N ILE A 75 -5.72 -4.24 -7.89
CA ILE A 75 -6.41 -4.77 -6.72
C ILE A 75 -7.69 -5.51 -7.13
N ASP A 76 -8.46 -4.95 -8.05
CA ASP A 76 -9.65 -5.61 -8.59
C ASP A 76 -9.25 -6.88 -9.37
N GLU A 77 -8.25 -6.83 -10.26
CA GLU A 77 -7.73 -8.01 -10.95
C GLU A 77 -7.18 -9.07 -9.99
N TYR A 78 -6.54 -8.69 -8.89
CA TYR A 78 -6.06 -9.63 -7.87
C TYR A 78 -7.22 -10.27 -7.10
N LEU A 79 -8.21 -9.48 -6.69
CA LEU A 79 -9.40 -9.95 -5.97
C LEU A 79 -10.29 -10.85 -6.83
N TRP A 80 -10.40 -10.54 -8.12
CA TRP A 80 -11.25 -11.27 -9.06
C TRP A 80 -10.52 -12.37 -9.82
N GLY A 81 -9.19 -12.32 -9.90
CA GLY A 81 -8.35 -13.28 -10.60
C GLY A 81 -8.14 -14.61 -9.86
N GLU A 82 -8.38 -14.65 -8.55
CA GLU A 82 -8.25 -15.86 -7.73
C GLU A 82 -9.58 -16.63 -7.57
N SER A 83 -10.41 -16.63 -8.63
CA SER A 83 -11.66 -17.38 -8.67
C SER A 83 -11.59 -18.47 -9.75
N ASP A 84 -10.77 -19.50 -9.53
CA ASP A 84 -10.90 -20.83 -10.13
C ASP A 84 -10.94 -21.89 -9.03
#